data_AF-A0A821NB99-F1
#
_entry.id   AF-A0A821NB99-F1
#
_cell.length_a   1.000
_cell.length_b   1.000
_cell.length_c   1.000
_cell.angle_alpha   90.00
_cell.angle_beta   90.00
_cell.angle_gamma   90.00
#
_symmetry.space_group_name_H-M   'P 1'
#
loop_
_entity.id
_entity.type
_entity.pdbx_description
1 polymer ?
#
loop_
_entity_poly.entity_id
_entity_poly.type
_entity_poly.pdbx_seq_one_letter_code
_entity_poly.pdbx_strand_id
1 'polypeptide(L)'
;ELRRSSDDSYEERFRNLNLSSHNYLRITRILKCLGEFDYEYLKFPFLAKILFESITENTLPNCLRSCRDYWIETLRSREERRTIRRYAKELLEYRNKGIRPPKSHHAERPQAAPKQRRKSSSKATTRSTDDLR
;
A
#
# COMPACT_ATOMS: atom_id res chain seq x y z
N GLU A 1 12.27 -22.05 23.34
CA GLU A 1 12.92 -20.76 23.01
C GLU A 1 13.39 -20.78 21.57
N LEU A 2 12.87 -19.89 20.70
CA LEU A 2 13.37 -19.75 19.34
C LEU A 2 14.69 -18.97 19.40
N ARG A 3 15.81 -19.68 19.26
CA ARG A 3 17.14 -19.11 19.06
C ARG A 3 17.08 -18.28 17.77
N ARG A 4 16.99 -16.95 17.88
CA ARG A 4 17.16 -16.04 16.74
C ARG A 4 18.53 -16.36 16.15
N SER A 5 18.55 -16.93 14.95
CA SER A 5 19.77 -17.07 14.16
C SER A 5 20.42 -15.68 14.09
N SER A 6 21.70 -15.60 14.46
CA SER A 6 22.55 -14.41 14.54
C SER A 6 22.25 -13.35 13.49
N ASP A 7 22.32 -12.07 13.90
CA ASP A 7 22.00 -10.88 13.09
C ASP A 7 22.67 -10.85 11.70
N ASP A 8 23.83 -11.50 11.52
CA ASP A 8 24.50 -11.68 10.22
C ASP A 8 23.61 -12.34 9.15
N SER A 9 22.62 -13.15 9.56
CA SER A 9 21.73 -13.87 8.64
C SER A 9 20.63 -12.99 8.07
N TYR A 10 20.21 -11.92 8.76
CA TYR A 10 19.12 -11.07 8.27
C TYR A 10 19.56 -10.22 7.08
N GLU A 11 20.72 -9.57 7.18
CA GLU A 11 21.25 -8.71 6.12
C GLU A 11 21.46 -9.49 4.82
N GLU A 12 21.97 -10.72 4.93
CA GLU A 12 22.12 -11.62 3.78
C GLU A 12 20.77 -12.03 3.18
N ARG A 13 19.79 -12.37 4.01
CA ARG A 13 18.42 -12.68 3.55
C ARG A 13 17.75 -11.47 2.89
N PHE A 14 18.00 -10.28 3.42
CA PHE A 14 17.49 -9.03 2.86
C PHE A 14 18.15 -8.72 1.52
N ARG A 15 19.46 -8.94 1.36
CA ARG A 15 20.11 -8.89 0.05
C ARG A 15 19.57 -9.93 -0.93
N ASN A 16 19.32 -11.16 -0.47
CA ASN A 16 18.70 -12.21 -1.29
C ASN A 16 17.29 -11.84 -1.78
N LEU A 17 16.57 -11.00 -1.03
CA LEU A 17 15.29 -10.47 -1.50
C LEU A 17 15.46 -9.68 -2.80
N ASN A 18 16.53 -8.90 -2.92
CA ASN A 18 16.81 -8.07 -4.10
C ASN A 18 17.29 -8.89 -5.32
N LEU A 19 17.79 -10.11 -5.12
CA LEU A 19 18.39 -10.92 -6.19
C LEU A 19 17.40 -11.90 -6.85
N SER A 20 16.38 -12.37 -6.13
CA SER A 20 15.47 -13.40 -6.63
C SER A 20 14.09 -12.85 -7.00
N SER A 21 13.79 -12.82 -8.30
CA SER A 21 12.49 -12.37 -8.84
C SER A 21 11.29 -13.20 -8.34
N HIS A 22 11.51 -14.47 -7.98
CA HIS A 22 10.47 -15.31 -7.39
C HIS A 22 9.98 -14.75 -6.05
N ASN A 23 10.83 -14.07 -5.28
CA ASN A 23 10.41 -13.41 -4.06
C ASN A 23 9.39 -12.29 -4.34
N TYR A 24 9.54 -11.58 -5.46
CA TYR A 24 8.60 -10.55 -5.86
C TYR A 24 7.22 -11.14 -6.17
N LEU A 25 7.19 -12.31 -6.81
CA LEU A 25 5.95 -13.05 -7.03
C LEU A 25 5.32 -13.55 -5.73
N ARG A 26 6.12 -13.91 -4.72
CA ARG A 26 5.61 -14.28 -3.37
C ARG A 26 5.03 -13.06 -2.67
N ILE A 27 5.72 -11.92 -2.71
CA ILE A 27 5.21 -10.65 -2.15
C ILE A 27 3.90 -10.26 -2.81
N THR A 28 3.78 -10.36 -4.14
CA THR A 28 2.52 -10.08 -4.84
C THR A 28 1.38 -10.94 -4.32
N ARG A 29 1.61 -12.24 -4.07
CA ARG A 29 0.58 -13.13 -3.49
C ARG A 29 0.20 -12.69 -2.08
N ILE A 30 1.17 -12.36 -1.23
CA ILE A 30 0.93 -11.85 0.14
C ILE A 30 0.08 -10.58 0.07
N LEU A 31 0.45 -9.61 -0.76
CA LEU A 31 -0.30 -8.36 -0.93
C LEU A 31 -1.73 -8.60 -1.43
N LYS A 32 -1.95 -9.56 -2.33
CA LYS A 32 -3.33 -9.90 -2.73
C LYS A 32 -4.12 -10.46 -1.55
N CYS A 33 -3.56 -11.46 -0.84
CA CYS A 33 -4.19 -12.04 0.34
C CYS A 33 -4.51 -11.00 1.42
N LEU A 34 -3.61 -10.05 1.68
CA LEU A 34 -3.86 -8.97 2.64
C LEU A 34 -5.13 -8.16 2.29
N GLY A 35 -5.45 -8.01 1.00
CA GLY A 35 -6.72 -7.38 0.60
C GLY A 35 -7.91 -8.27 0.85
N GLU A 36 -7.81 -9.56 0.55
CA GLU A 36 -8.90 -10.52 0.72
C GLU A 36 -9.29 -10.74 2.20
N PHE A 37 -8.33 -10.66 3.12
CA PHE A 37 -8.54 -10.84 4.56
C PHE A 37 -8.71 -9.51 5.33
N ASP A 38 -9.11 -8.43 4.66
CA ASP A 38 -9.33 -7.09 5.26
C ASP A 38 -8.12 -6.44 5.96
N TYR A 39 -6.90 -6.92 5.69
CA TYR A 39 -5.64 -6.33 6.12
C TYR A 39 -5.08 -5.30 5.12
N GLU A 40 -5.96 -4.61 4.38
CA GLU A 40 -5.59 -3.64 3.35
C GLU A 40 -4.67 -2.53 3.90
N TYR A 41 -4.88 -2.15 5.17
CA TYR A 41 -4.13 -1.11 5.85
C TYR A 41 -2.64 -1.38 6.00
N LEU A 42 -2.20 -2.65 5.91
CA LEU A 42 -0.80 -3.03 6.00
C LEU A 42 -0.03 -2.80 4.68
N LYS A 43 -0.72 -2.77 3.54
CA LYS A 43 -0.08 -2.66 2.23
C LYS A 43 0.59 -1.31 2.05
N PHE A 44 -0.11 -0.22 2.38
CA PHE A 44 0.39 1.13 2.18
C PHE A 44 1.72 1.40 2.91
N PRO A 45 1.85 1.19 4.24
CA PRO A 45 3.11 1.41 4.94
C PRO A 45 4.23 0.48 4.45
N PHE A 46 3.90 -0.78 4.10
CA PHE A 46 4.86 -1.71 3.50
C PHE A 46 5.44 -1.15 2.20
N LEU A 47 4.58 -0.70 1.28
CA LEU A 47 5.01 -0.16 -0.01
C LEU A 47 5.79 1.14 0.14
N ALA A 48 5.39 2.01 1.08
CA ALA A 48 6.13 3.23 1.38
C ALA A 48 7.56 2.94 1.84
N LYS A 49 7.72 1.93 2.73
CA LYS A 49 9.05 1.51 3.20
C LYS A 49 9.88 0.91 2.07
N ILE A 50 9.31 0.02 1.26
CA ILE A 50 9.99 -0.56 0.09
C ILE A 50 10.47 0.52 -0.88
N LEU A 51 9.64 1.52 -1.18
CA LEU A 51 10.02 2.62 -2.08
C LEU A 51 11.20 3.42 -1.52
N PHE A 52 11.18 3.72 -0.23
CA PHE A 52 12.29 4.40 0.44
C PHE A 52 13.59 3.58 0.38
N GLU A 53 13.52 2.30 0.74
CA GLU A 53 14.67 1.38 0.66
C GLU A 53 15.23 1.24 -0.77
N SER A 54 14.34 1.22 -1.77
CA SER A 54 14.74 1.03 -3.18
C SER A 54 15.31 2.29 -3.82
N ILE A 55 14.74 3.46 -3.52
CA ILE A 55 15.07 4.72 -4.21
C ILE A 55 16.12 5.52 -3.43
N THR A 56 15.97 5.62 -2.11
CA THR A 56 16.81 6.47 -1.25
C THR A 56 18.00 5.70 -0.70
N GLU A 57 17.77 4.55 -0.10
CA GLU A 57 18.86 3.75 0.52
C GLU A 57 19.56 2.82 -0.48
N ASN A 58 18.93 2.60 -1.66
CA ASN A 58 19.45 1.73 -2.72
C ASN A 58 19.77 0.30 -2.23
N THR A 59 19.05 -0.19 -1.22
CA THR A 59 19.22 -1.54 -0.65
C THR A 59 18.42 -2.59 -1.43
N LEU A 60 17.28 -2.20 -2.02
CA LEU A 60 16.40 -3.06 -2.81
C LEU A 60 16.10 -2.52 -4.24
N PRO A 61 17.10 -2.07 -5.03
CA PRO A 61 16.84 -1.39 -6.31
C PRO A 61 16.06 -2.24 -7.32
N ASN A 62 16.22 -3.56 -7.31
CA ASN A 62 15.58 -4.45 -8.30
C ASN A 62 14.08 -4.64 -8.03
N CYS A 63 13.63 -4.38 -6.80
CA CYS A 63 12.22 -4.52 -6.46
C CYS A 63 11.39 -3.30 -6.90
N LEU A 64 12.04 -2.16 -7.24
CA LEU A 64 11.37 -0.92 -7.62
C LEU A 64 10.39 -1.10 -8.78
N ARG A 65 10.78 -1.89 -9.79
CA ARG A 65 9.91 -2.21 -10.93
C ARG A 65 8.67 -2.99 -10.48
N SER A 66 8.85 -4.04 -9.69
CA SER A 66 7.73 -4.83 -9.16
C SER A 66 6.82 -3.99 -8.25
N CYS A 67 7.41 -3.12 -7.44
CA CYS A 67 6.68 -2.20 -6.59
C CYS A 67 5.78 -1.26 -7.42
N ARG A 68 6.37 -0.61 -8.43
CA ARG A 68 5.68 0.36 -9.30
C ARG A 68 4.59 -0.28 -10.15
N ASP A 69 4.92 -1.37 -10.85
CA ASP A 69 4.08 -1.90 -11.93
C ASP A 69 3.02 -2.88 -11.42
N TYR A 70 3.24 -3.49 -10.24
CA TYR A 70 2.34 -4.53 -9.72
C TYR A 70 1.86 -4.23 -8.31
N TRP A 71 2.76 -3.92 -7.37
CA TRP A 71 2.38 -3.87 -5.95
C TRP A 71 1.52 -2.66 -5.61
N ILE A 72 1.81 -1.48 -6.17
CA ILE A 72 0.96 -0.30 -6.01
C ILE A 72 -0.46 -0.57 -6.53
N GLU A 73 -0.64 -1.34 -7.60
CA GLU A 73 -1.97 -1.67 -8.12
C GLU A 73 -2.76 -2.62 -7.23
N THR A 74 -2.12 -3.29 -6.27
CA THR A 74 -2.84 -4.12 -5.28
C THR A 74 -3.59 -3.30 -4.23
N LEU A 75 -3.36 -1.98 -4.16
CA LEU A 75 -4.08 -1.07 -3.27
C LEU A 75 -5.48 -0.78 -3.84
N ARG A 76 -6.52 -1.09 -3.05
CA ARG A 76 -7.92 -0.87 -3.44
C ARG A 76 -8.24 0.63 -3.53
N SER A 77 -7.73 1.44 -2.60
CA SER A 77 -7.99 2.89 -2.57
C SER A 77 -7.25 3.63 -3.69
N ARG A 78 -8.00 4.37 -4.52
CA ARG A 78 -7.42 5.26 -5.54
C ARG A 78 -6.59 6.38 -4.92
N GLU A 79 -6.95 6.82 -3.72
CA GLU A 79 -6.25 7.89 -3.03
C GLU A 79 -4.92 7.43 -2.46
N GLU A 80 -4.88 6.23 -1.88
CA GLU A 80 -3.64 5.57 -1.46
C GLU A 80 -2.69 5.38 -2.65
N ARG A 81 -3.21 4.88 -3.78
CA ARG A 81 -2.42 4.74 -5.02
C ARG A 81 -1.87 6.07 -5.54
N ARG A 82 -2.63 7.16 -5.47
CA ARG A 82 -2.14 8.49 -5.88
C ARG A 82 -1.06 8.98 -4.92
N THR A 83 -1.29 8.85 -3.62
CA THR A 83 -0.37 9.30 -2.58
C THR A 83 0.96 8.58 -2.68
N ILE A 84 0.95 7.25 -2.84
CA ILE A 84 2.18 6.48 -2.90
C ILE A 84 2.97 6.70 -4.19
N ARG A 85 2.29 6.94 -5.33
CA ARG A 85 2.96 7.33 -6.57
C ARG A 85 3.57 8.72 -6.49
N ARG A 86 2.91 9.67 -5.82
CA ARG A 86 3.48 11.00 -5.56
C ARG A 86 4.74 10.88 -4.70
N TYR A 87 4.65 10.12 -3.61
CA TYR A 87 5.81 9.84 -2.76
C TYR A 87 6.99 9.23 -3.54
N ALA A 88 6.74 8.24 -4.41
CA ALA A 88 7.78 7.67 -5.24
C ALA A 88 8.46 8.72 -6.16
N LYS A 89 7.69 9.66 -6.72
CA LYS A 89 8.23 10.76 -7.55
C LYS A 89 9.11 11.70 -6.71
N GLU A 90 8.63 12.11 -5.54
CA GLU A 90 9.37 12.98 -4.62
C GLU A 90 10.71 12.35 -4.23
N LEU A 91 10.73 11.06 -3.89
CA LEU A 91 11.97 10.33 -3.60
C LEU A 91 12.94 10.30 -4.79
N LEU A 92 12.44 10.13 -6.02
CA LEU A 92 13.28 10.18 -7.22
C LEU A 92 13.84 11.59 -7.46
N GLU A 93 13.07 12.64 -7.18
CA GLU A 93 13.56 14.03 -7.26
C GLU A 93 14.68 14.29 -6.26
N TYR A 94 14.52 13.83 -5.01
CA TYR A 94 15.58 13.90 -4.00
C TYR A 94 16.85 13.17 -4.46
N ARG A 95 16.70 11.93 -4.95
CA ARG A 95 17.81 11.15 -5.51
C ARG A 95 18.51 11.89 -6.66
N ASN A 96 17.75 12.45 -7.59
CA ASN A 96 18.31 13.18 -8.74
C ASN A 96 19.05 14.44 -8.33
N LYS A 97 18.62 15.10 -7.25
CA LYS A 97 19.32 16.25 -6.66
C LYS A 97 20.53 15.85 -5.81
N GLY A 98 20.74 14.56 -5.56
CA GLY A 98 21.79 14.06 -4.66
C GLY A 98 21.57 14.41 -3.19
N ILE A 99 20.33 14.71 -2.80
CA ILE A 99 19.97 15.13 -1.44
C ILE A 99 19.09 14.06 -0.81
N ARG A 100 19.32 13.73 0.47
CA ARG A 100 18.45 12.81 1.21
C ARG A 100 17.13 13.50 1.58
N PRO A 101 15.96 12.85 1.41
CA PRO A 101 14.69 13.39 1.89
C PRO A 101 14.73 13.70 3.40
N PRO A 102 14.03 14.75 3.86
CA PRO A 102 13.91 15.07 5.28
C PRO A 102 13.37 13.90 6.10
N LYS A 103 13.73 13.80 7.38
CA LYS A 103 13.20 12.76 8.28
C LYS A 103 11.67 12.81 8.43
N SER A 104 11.04 13.97 8.23
CA SER A 104 9.58 14.12 8.22
C SER A 104 8.92 13.68 6.91
N HIS A 105 9.70 13.36 5.88
CA HIS A 105 9.19 13.00 4.56
C HIS A 105 8.80 11.52 4.54
N HIS A 106 7.58 11.25 4.99
CA HIS A 106 6.98 9.93 4.98
C HIS A 106 5.64 9.97 4.24
N ALA A 107 5.33 8.91 3.50
CA ALA A 107 4.00 8.74 2.96
C ALA A 107 3.05 8.42 4.12
N GLU A 108 2.14 9.34 4.41
CA GLU A 108 1.02 9.06 5.31
C GLU A 108 -0.12 8.42 4.54
N ARG A 109 -0.71 7.38 5.13
CA ARG A 109 -1.87 6.73 4.53
C ARG A 109 -3.06 7.71 4.62
N PRO A 110 -3.69 8.08 3.51
CA PRO A 110 -4.91 8.88 3.55
C PRO A 110 -5.97 8.18 4.40
N GLN A 111 -6.59 8.92 5.32
CA GLN A 111 -7.72 8.38 6.08
C GLN A 111 -8.89 8.14 5.13
N ALA A 112 -9.53 6.99 5.24
CA ALA A 112 -10.73 6.72 4.46
C ALA A 112 -11.80 7.75 4.84
N ALA A 113 -12.32 8.49 3.87
CA ALA A 113 -13.44 9.39 4.08
C ALA A 113 -14.58 8.64 4.80
N PRO A 114 -15.24 9.25 5.80
CA PRO A 114 -16.32 8.59 6.51
C PRO A 114 -17.39 8.16 5.50
N LYS A 115 -17.74 6.86 5.52
CA LYS A 115 -18.80 6.30 4.67
C LYS A 115 -20.08 7.06 4.97
N GLN A 116 -20.50 7.98 4.09
CA GLN A 116 -21.83 8.58 4.18
C GLN A 116 -22.84 7.44 4.11
N ARG A 117 -23.56 7.24 5.23
CA ARG A 117 -24.69 6.32 5.35
C ARG A 117 -25.67 6.66 4.22
N ARG A 118 -25.82 5.77 3.24
CA ARG A 118 -26.85 5.92 2.21
C ARG A 118 -28.19 5.98 2.93
N LYS A 119 -28.86 7.13 2.94
CA LYS A 119 -30.24 7.24 3.40
C LYS A 119 -31.08 6.38 2.46
N SER A 120 -31.62 5.26 2.95
CA SER A 120 -32.67 4.53 2.26
C SER A 120 -33.88 5.46 2.15
N SER A 121 -34.21 5.90 0.94
CA SER A 121 -35.45 6.62 0.68
C SER A 121 -36.61 5.62 0.79
N SER A 122 -37.27 5.58 1.94
CA SER A 122 -38.56 4.91 2.09
C SER A 122 -39.57 5.67 1.23
N LYS A 123 -39.98 5.09 0.09
CA LYS A 123 -41.09 5.62 -0.71
C LYS A 123 -42.38 5.22 0.00
N ALA A 124 -43.04 6.18 0.64
CA ALA A 124 -44.36 5.98 1.22
C ALA A 124 -45.38 5.86 0.08
N THR A 125 -45.92 4.66 -0.13
CA THR A 125 -47.08 4.42 -0.99
C THR A 125 -48.32 4.75 -0.18
N THR A 126 -48.97 5.87 -0.48
CA THR A 126 -50.29 6.23 0.03
C THR A 126 -51.32 5.26 -0.54
N ARG A 127 -51.93 4.44 0.32
CA ARG A 127 -53.06 3.56 -0.02
C ARG A 127 -54.33 4.41 0.09
N SER A 128 -54.93 4.73 -1.05
CA SER A 128 -56.26 5.37 -1.12
C SER A 128 -57.29 4.38 -0.58
N THR A 129 -58.01 4.75 0.47
CA THR A 129 -59.21 4.06 0.94
C THR A 129 -60.40 4.76 0.31
N ASP A 130 -60.98 4.16 -0.72
CA ASP A 130 -62.29 4.58 -1.23
C ASP A 130 -63.37 4.19 -0.21
N ASP A 131 -64.18 5.20 0.09
CA ASP A 131 -65.28 5.21 1.05
C ASP A 131 -66.42 4.29 0.62
N LEU A 132 -67.01 3.62 1.62
CA LEU A 132 -68.38 3.11 1.56
C LEU A 132 -69.35 4.30 1.46
N ARG A 133 -70.09 4.41 0.36
CA ARG A 133 -71.53 4.76 0.40
C ARG A 133 -72.26 4.42 -0.88
#